data_AF-A0A7C5BCG2-F1
#
_entry.id   AF-A0A7C5BCG2-F1
#
_cell.length_a   1.000
_cell.length_b   1.000
_cell.length_c   1.000
_cell.angle_alpha   90.00
_cell.angle_beta   90.00
_cell.angle_gamma   90.00
#
_symmetry.space_group_name_H-M   'P 1'
#
loop_
_entity.id
_entity.type
_entity.pdbx_description
1 polymer ?
#
loop_
_entity_poly.entity_id
_entity_poly.type
_entity_poly.pdbx_seq_one_letter_code
_entity_poly.pdbx_strand_id
1 'polypeptide(L)'
;MGFLEVPKPTVATATWGAIAVALMLLFSLWFGLMGRRRWATFDEYMVGQRTMGPIVTGAAVAAAYLSGWAFCGSAGISYTFGWSGMWFAGVWTLVGIMPCVWFTALRTRELSAAF
;
A
#
# COMPACT_ATOMS: atom_id res chain seq x y z
N MET A 1 15.81 30.60 -9.17
CA MET A 1 16.30 29.40 -8.45
C MET A 1 16.76 28.42 -9.52
N GLY A 2 18.05 28.08 -9.57
CA GLY A 2 18.54 27.11 -10.56
C GLY A 2 18.10 25.71 -10.15
N PHE A 3 17.54 24.94 -11.09
CA PHE A 3 17.23 23.54 -10.84
C PHE A 3 18.54 22.78 -10.58
N LEU A 4 18.53 21.91 -9.58
CA LEU A 4 19.65 20.98 -9.36
C LEU A 4 19.83 20.11 -10.60
N GLU A 5 21.07 19.88 -11.01
CA GLU A 5 21.35 18.98 -12.12
C GLU A 5 20.80 17.59 -11.83
N VAL A 6 20.12 17.00 -12.83
CA VAL A 6 19.55 15.65 -12.70
C VAL A 6 20.70 14.67 -12.45
N PRO A 7 20.70 13.92 -11.33
CA PRO A 7 21.75 12.96 -11.04
C PRO A 7 21.84 11.94 -12.17
N LYS A 8 23.03 11.82 -12.78
CA LYS A 8 23.26 10.81 -13.82
C LYS A 8 23.41 9.44 -13.17
N PRO A 9 22.74 8.40 -13.70
CA PRO A 9 22.89 7.06 -13.17
C PRO A 9 24.36 6.63 -13.26
N THR A 10 24.97 6.39 -12.11
CA THR A 10 26.32 5.84 -12.01
C THR A 10 26.21 4.35 -11.69
N VAL A 11 27.25 3.57 -12.00
CA VAL A 11 27.30 2.14 -11.64
C VAL A 11 26.99 1.93 -10.16
N ALA A 12 27.55 2.78 -9.29
CA ALA A 12 27.30 2.73 -7.85
C ALA A 12 25.81 2.92 -7.49
N THR A 13 25.11 3.89 -8.11
CA THR A 13 23.69 4.13 -7.82
C THR A 13 22.82 2.99 -8.32
N ALA A 14 23.18 2.39 -9.45
CA ALA A 14 22.49 1.22 -9.99
C ALA A 14 22.69 -0.02 -9.09
N THR A 15 23.91 -0.26 -8.60
CA THR A 15 24.19 -1.39 -7.70
C THR A 15 23.44 -1.25 -6.37
N TRP A 16 23.44 -0.05 -5.77
CA TRP A 16 22.68 0.19 -4.54
C TRP A 16 21.18 0.04 -4.74
N GLY A 17 20.64 0.55 -5.86
CA GLY A 17 19.24 0.37 -6.22
C GLY A 17 18.86 -1.11 -6.37
N ALA A 18 19.68 -1.90 -7.07
CA ALA A 18 19.45 -3.32 -7.25
C ALA A 18 19.48 -4.08 -5.91
N ILE A 19 20.45 -3.78 -5.03
CA ILE A 19 20.54 -4.37 -3.70
C ILE A 19 19.29 -4.03 -2.87
N ALA A 20 18.86 -2.76 -2.87
CA ALA A 20 17.68 -2.33 -2.13
C ALA A 20 16.40 -3.04 -2.61
N VAL A 21 16.20 -3.16 -3.92
CA VAL A 21 15.06 -3.89 -4.50
C VAL A 21 15.13 -5.38 -4.15
N ALA A 22 16.30 -6.00 -4.27
CA ALA A 22 16.48 -7.41 -3.92
C ALA A 22 16.14 -7.67 -2.44
N LEU A 23 16.63 -6.82 -1.53
CA LEU A 23 16.30 -6.91 -0.11
C LEU A 23 14.80 -6.73 0.13
N MET A 24 14.16 -5.74 -0.51
CA MET A 24 12.72 -5.51 -0.39
C MET A 24 11.93 -6.77 -0.77
N LEU A 25 12.26 -7.39 -1.90
CA LEU A 25 11.61 -8.62 -2.37
C LEU A 25 11.85 -9.80 -1.42
N LEU A 26 13.07 -9.95 -0.91
CA LEU A 26 13.41 -10.99 0.05
C LEU A 26 12.62 -10.84 1.35
N PHE A 27 12.49 -9.62 1.88
CA PHE A 27 11.66 -9.34 3.06
C PHE A 27 10.19 -9.64 2.79
N SER A 28 9.63 -9.19 1.67
CA SER A 28 8.25 -9.48 1.29
C SER A 28 7.99 -10.99 1.20
N LEU A 29 8.91 -11.74 0.59
CA LEU A 29 8.84 -13.20 0.49
C LEU A 29 8.92 -13.84 1.88
N TRP A 30 9.83 -13.38 2.72
CA TRP A 30 9.98 -13.89 4.08
C TRP A 30 8.69 -13.70 4.90
N PHE A 31 8.08 -12.52 4.88
CA PHE A 31 6.79 -12.29 5.55
C PHE A 31 5.69 -13.22 5.01
N GLY A 32 5.64 -13.44 3.69
CA GLY A 32 4.70 -14.37 3.07
C GLY A 32 4.91 -15.83 3.53
N LEU A 33 6.17 -16.29 3.57
CA LEU A 33 6.52 -17.64 4.03
C LEU A 33 6.25 -17.84 5.53
N MET A 34 6.43 -16.79 6.34
CA MET A 34 6.10 -16.83 7.76
C MET A 34 4.58 -16.93 7.98
N GLY A 35 3.78 -16.19 7.20
CA GLY A 35 2.32 -16.28 7.22
C GLY A 35 1.81 -17.65 6.81
N ARG A 36 2.41 -18.25 5.77
CA ARG A 36 2.05 -19.59 5.28
C ARG A 36 2.09 -20.69 6.33
N ARG A 37 3.00 -20.59 7.29
CA ARG A 37 3.14 -21.59 8.37
C ARG A 37 2.01 -21.53 9.41
N ARG A 38 1.16 -20.50 9.37
CA ARG A 38 0.10 -20.26 10.36
C ARG A 38 -1.30 -20.67 9.90
N TRP A 39 -1.51 -20.92 8.61
CA TRP A 39 -2.84 -21.24 8.06
C TRP A 39 -3.01 -22.75 7.91
N ALA A 40 -3.99 -23.34 8.61
CA ALA A 40 -4.33 -24.76 8.51
C ALA A 40 -5.59 -25.00 7.67
N THR A 41 -6.51 -24.03 7.63
CA THR A 41 -7.78 -24.12 6.90
C THR A 41 -7.98 -22.98 5.90
N PHE A 42 -8.96 -23.14 5.00
CA PHE A 42 -9.29 -22.13 4.00
C PHE A 42 -9.85 -20.83 4.63
N ASP A 43 -10.68 -20.94 5.68
CA ASP A 43 -11.19 -19.77 6.41
C ASP A 43 -10.04 -19.00 7.10
N GLU A 44 -9.10 -19.71 7.72
CA GLU A 44 -7.91 -19.08 8.32
C GLU A 44 -7.01 -18.39 7.29
N TYR A 45 -6.99 -18.88 6.04
CA TYR A 45 -6.26 -18.23 4.96
C TYR A 45 -6.98 -16.96 4.47
N MET A 46 -8.31 -17.01 4.32
CA MET A 46 -9.10 -15.90 3.77
C MET A 46 -9.35 -14.76 4.75
N VAL A 47 -9.72 -15.10 5.99
CA VAL A 47 -10.15 -14.13 7.03
C VAL A 47 -9.09 -13.97 8.11
N GLY A 48 -8.22 -14.97 8.29
CA GLY A 48 -7.34 -15.07 9.44
C GLY A 48 -8.10 -15.48 10.70
N GLN A 49 -7.39 -15.56 11.83
CA GLN A 49 -7.96 -15.94 13.13
C GLN A 49 -8.92 -14.89 13.73
N ARG A 50 -9.30 -13.85 12.98
CA ARG A 50 -10.12 -12.70 13.45
C ARG A 50 -9.54 -11.98 14.68
N THR A 51 -8.23 -12.10 14.91
CA THR A 51 -7.51 -11.51 16.05
C THR A 51 -6.81 -10.18 15.73
N MET A 52 -6.82 -9.75 14.45
CA MET A 52 -6.15 -8.52 14.04
C MET A 52 -6.91 -7.28 14.52
N GLY A 53 -6.23 -6.48 15.34
CA GLY A 53 -6.79 -5.23 15.86
C GLY A 53 -7.03 -4.17 14.78
N PRO A 54 -7.85 -3.14 15.08
CA PRO A 54 -8.30 -2.15 14.10
C PRO A 54 -7.16 -1.35 13.46
N ILE A 55 -6.07 -1.10 14.19
CA ILE A 55 -4.90 -0.35 13.66
C ILE A 55 -4.20 -1.16 12.58
N VAL A 56 -3.93 -2.44 12.83
CA VAL A 56 -3.24 -3.33 11.88
C VAL A 56 -4.10 -3.55 10.65
N THR A 57 -5.39 -3.80 10.85
CA THR A 57 -6.36 -3.95 9.76
C THR A 57 -6.48 -2.66 8.93
N GLY A 58 -6.55 -1.49 9.58
CA GLY A 58 -6.59 -0.20 8.89
C GLY A 58 -5.32 0.08 8.07
N ALA A 59 -4.15 -0.24 8.62
CA ALA A 59 -2.89 -0.12 7.90
C ALA A 59 -2.81 -1.07 6.69
N ALA A 60 -3.30 -2.31 6.82
CA ALA A 60 -3.36 -3.25 5.71
C ALA A 60 -4.30 -2.77 4.59
N VAL A 61 -5.47 -2.22 4.95
CA VAL A 61 -6.40 -1.61 3.99
C VAL A 61 -5.73 -0.41 3.29
N ALA A 62 -5.11 0.50 4.05
CA ALA A 62 -4.40 1.64 3.48
C ALA A 62 -3.28 1.22 2.51
N ALA A 63 -2.48 0.22 2.88
CA ALA A 63 -1.43 -0.34 2.04
C ALA A 63 -2.00 -0.97 0.75
N ALA A 64 -3.16 -1.62 0.82
CA ALA A 64 -3.82 -2.20 -0.36
C ALA A 64 -4.34 -1.13 -1.34
N TYR A 65 -4.74 0.05 -0.84
CA TYR A 65 -5.13 1.18 -1.68
C TYR A 65 -3.93 1.93 -2.29
N LEU A 66 -2.76 1.88 -1.65
CA LEU A 66 -1.54 2.52 -2.13
C LEU A 66 -0.83 1.61 -3.15
N SER A 67 -0.91 1.99 -4.43
CA SER A 67 -0.24 1.27 -5.53
C SER A 67 0.83 2.14 -6.21
N GLY A 68 1.52 1.57 -7.20
CA GLY A 68 2.47 2.33 -8.04
C GLY A 68 1.83 3.54 -8.72
N TRP A 69 0.53 3.48 -9.04
CA TRP A 69 -0.22 4.64 -9.53
C TRP A 69 -0.31 5.74 -8.46
N ALA A 70 -0.57 5.39 -7.20
CA ALA A 70 -0.69 6.39 -6.15
C ALA A 70 0.65 7.10 -5.92
N PHE A 71 1.76 6.37 -6.02
CA PHE A 71 3.10 6.94 -5.91
C PHE A 71 3.48 7.80 -7.13
N CYS A 72 3.51 7.22 -8.34
CA CYS A 72 3.96 7.94 -9.54
C CYS A 72 2.95 9.01 -9.99
N GLY A 73 1.65 8.71 -9.88
CA GLY A 73 0.57 9.61 -10.28
C GLY A 73 0.49 10.85 -9.39
N SER A 74 0.61 10.69 -8.07
CA SER A 74 0.65 11.85 -7.15
C SER A 74 1.87 12.74 -7.43
N ALA A 75 3.04 12.14 -7.65
CA ALA A 75 4.24 12.88 -8.00
C ALA A 75 4.07 13.68 -9.31
N GLY A 76 3.45 13.10 -10.34
CA GLY A 76 3.16 13.78 -11.60
C GLY A 76 2.16 14.95 -11.46
N ILE A 77 1.11 14.76 -10.65
CA ILE A 77 0.14 15.82 -10.34
C ILE A 77 0.83 16.97 -9.59
N SER A 78 1.63 16.66 -8.57
CA SER A 78 2.38 17.67 -7.82
C SER A 78 3.41 18.39 -8.68
N TYR A 79 4.05 17.70 -9.64
CA TYR A 79 4.96 18.34 -10.59
C TYR A 79 4.24 19.36 -11.50
N THR A 80 3.01 19.05 -11.92
CA THR A 80 2.25 19.88 -12.86
C THR A 80 1.52 21.04 -12.17
N PHE A 81 0.90 20.79 -11.02
CA PHE A 81 0.00 21.73 -10.33
C PHE A 81 0.59 22.28 -9.03
N GLY A 82 1.77 21.82 -8.60
CA GLY A 82 2.37 22.19 -7.33
C GLY A 82 1.50 21.78 -6.14
N TRP A 83 1.52 22.59 -5.08
CA TRP A 83 0.71 22.37 -3.87
C TRP A 83 -0.80 22.33 -4.16
N SER A 84 -1.25 23.04 -5.18
CA SER A 84 -2.68 23.05 -5.53
C SER A 84 -3.19 21.65 -5.89
N GLY A 85 -2.36 20.78 -6.46
CA GLY A 85 -2.72 19.39 -6.79
C GLY A 85 -3.07 18.50 -5.59
N MET A 86 -2.83 18.96 -4.36
CA MET A 86 -3.11 18.22 -3.13
C MET A 86 -4.61 17.99 -2.88
N TRP A 87 -5.49 18.79 -3.51
CA TRP A 87 -6.94 18.54 -3.48
C TRP A 87 -7.27 17.12 -3.96
N PHE A 88 -6.48 16.59 -4.89
CA PHE A 88 -6.66 15.24 -5.43
C PHE A 88 -6.47 14.15 -4.36
N ALA A 89 -5.40 14.28 -3.56
CA ALA A 89 -5.14 13.37 -2.44
C ALA A 89 -6.24 13.45 -1.37
N GLY A 90 -6.73 14.67 -1.10
CA GLY A 90 -7.83 14.92 -0.17
C GLY A 90 -9.14 14.26 -0.63
N VAL A 91 -9.54 14.48 -1.88
CA VAL A 91 -10.78 13.91 -2.45
C VAL A 91 -10.70 12.38 -2.50
N TRP A 92 -9.60 11.81 -3.00
CA TRP A 92 -9.44 10.37 -3.10
C TRP A 92 -9.51 9.68 -1.72
N THR A 93 -8.94 10.30 -0.68
CA THR A 93 -8.93 9.72 0.67
C THR A 93 -10.26 9.95 1.41
N LEU A 94 -10.72 11.20 1.48
CA LEU A 94 -11.87 11.59 2.32
C LEU A 94 -13.22 11.29 1.67
N VAL A 95 -13.31 11.34 0.35
CA VAL A 95 -14.56 11.12 -0.39
C VAL A 95 -14.56 9.76 -1.10
N GLY A 96 -13.40 9.26 -1.50
CA GLY A 96 -13.25 7.92 -2.08
C GLY A 96 -13.17 6.82 -1.01
N ILE A 97 -12.01 6.68 -0.38
CA ILE A 97 -11.71 5.52 0.48
C ILE A 97 -12.55 5.53 1.75
N MET A 98 -12.60 6.64 2.49
CA MET A 98 -13.27 6.69 3.79
C MET A 98 -14.75 6.29 3.71
N PRO A 99 -15.57 6.84 2.79
CA PRO A 99 -16.97 6.42 2.67
C PRO A 99 -17.10 4.98 2.16
N CYS A 100 -16.26 4.55 1.21
CA CYS A 100 -16.27 3.16 0.75
C CYS A 100 -16.04 2.20 1.91
N VAL A 101 -15.02 2.43 2.74
CA VAL A 101 -14.75 1.60 3.92
C VAL A 101 -15.92 1.70 4.90
N TRP A 102 -16.43 2.89 5.18
CA TRP A 102 -17.55 3.07 6.13
C TRP A 102 -18.81 2.31 5.71
N PHE A 103 -19.24 2.44 4.45
CA PHE A 103 -20.45 1.79 3.94
C PHE A 103 -20.29 0.29 3.75
N THR A 104 -19.12 -0.16 3.28
CA THR A 104 -18.91 -1.58 2.94
C THR A 104 -18.35 -2.41 4.10
N ALA A 105 -17.77 -1.80 5.14
CA ALA A 105 -17.15 -2.55 6.25
C ALA A 105 -18.15 -3.46 6.98
N LEU A 106 -19.36 -2.97 7.26
CA LEU A 106 -20.37 -3.78 7.94
C LEU A 106 -20.82 -4.96 7.07
N ARG A 107 -21.05 -4.70 5.77
CA ARG A 107 -21.51 -5.72 4.83
C ARG A 107 -20.44 -6.77 4.54
N THR A 108 -19.19 -6.35 4.37
CA THR A 108 -18.06 -7.26 4.17
C THR A 108 -17.79 -8.12 5.40
N ARG A 109 -18.02 -7.59 6.61
CA ARG A 109 -17.96 -8.39 7.84
C ARG A 109 -19.02 -9.49 7.89
N GLU A 110 -20.26 -9.20 7.47
CA GLU A 110 -21.32 -10.21 7.41
C GLU A 110 -21.01 -11.31 6.39
N LEU A 111 -20.54 -10.93 5.20
CA LEU A 111 -20.11 -11.89 4.17
C LEU A 111 -18.97 -12.76 4.68
N SER A 112 -18.00 -12.17 5.36
CA SER A 112 -16.87 -12.88 5.98
C SER A 112 -17.27 -13.81 7.14
N ALA A 113 -18.49 -13.71 7.66
CA ALA A 113 -19.00 -14.63 8.69
C ALA A 113 -19.73 -15.84 8.09
N ALA A 114 -20.03 -15.82 6.79
CA ALA A 114 -20.69 -16.92 6.07
C ALA A 114 -19.70 -17.94 5.49
N PHE A 115 -18.40 -17.67 5.60
CA PHE A 115 -17.29 -18.56 5.29
C PHE A 115 -16.58 -18.96 6.58
#